data_AF-A0AAN5BUC1-F1
#
_entry.id   AF-A0AAN5BUC1-F1
#
_cell.length_a   1.000
_cell.length_b   1.000
_cell.length_c   1.000
_cell.angle_alpha   90.00
_cell.angle_beta   90.00
_cell.angle_gamma   90.00
#
_symmetry.space_group_name_H-M   'P 1'
#
loop_
_entity.id
_entity.type
_entity.pdbx_description
1 polymer ?
#
loop_
_entity_poly.entity_id
_entity_poly.type
_entity_poly.pdbx_seq_one_letter_code
_entity_poly.pdbx_strand_id
1 'polypeptide(L)'
;MAGTKRTWDGKQLSLQPNNNNNHQTTITMAEQPTQIHSIFETFRNELDEHHDRRERLIKISRDITALSKKMYVYNLFPSILDLTGPNKWRYQRQLSGAIQEYIEALSFHHYLTSQTLITLPEVRTKLPAEILVTEEDYLLGLFDLTGEMMRFAVTALSAGSVASEEKKMGLSREQNGIVVDLREMRSLFEGLSVSRRHNLIKDLGKKMEVMQGSVEKVERAAYGILVRGSERPAGWMPDLSGGGDEGY
;
A
#
# COMPACT_ATOMS: atom_id res chain seq x y z
N MET A 1 -29.18 45.34 4.86
CA MET A 1 -29.22 44.92 6.29
C MET A 1 -28.39 43.67 6.44
N ALA A 2 -27.68 43.57 7.57
CA ALA A 2 -26.45 42.80 7.77
C ALA A 2 -26.59 41.27 7.56
N GLY A 3 -25.66 40.70 6.78
CA GLY A 3 -25.46 39.26 6.68
C GLY A 3 -24.89 38.71 7.98
N THR A 4 -25.55 37.71 8.54
CA THR A 4 -25.08 37.04 9.77
C THR A 4 -24.10 35.93 9.37
N LYS A 5 -22.82 36.09 9.74
CA LYS A 5 -21.75 35.13 9.43
C LYS A 5 -21.92 33.84 10.24
N ARG A 6 -21.82 32.68 9.58
CA ARG A 6 -21.85 31.32 10.15
C ARG A 6 -20.65 30.51 9.68
N THR A 7 -20.22 29.51 10.47
CA THR A 7 -19.12 28.59 10.13
C THR A 7 -19.58 27.44 9.23
N TRP A 8 -18.64 26.72 8.64
CA TRP A 8 -18.87 25.72 7.57
C TRP A 8 -19.58 24.42 8.01
N ASP A 9 -19.70 24.21 9.33
CA ASP A 9 -20.54 23.19 9.96
C ASP A 9 -21.96 23.72 10.32
N GLY A 10 -22.28 24.94 9.91
CA GLY A 10 -23.59 25.57 10.10
C GLY A 10 -23.79 26.28 11.45
N LYS A 11 -22.80 26.35 12.33
CA LYS A 11 -22.95 27.02 13.64
C LYS A 11 -22.73 28.54 13.54
N GLN A 12 -23.60 29.30 14.19
CA GLN A 12 -23.59 30.77 14.15
C GLN A 12 -22.67 31.33 15.24
N LEU A 13 -21.71 32.18 14.87
CA LEU A 13 -20.85 32.89 15.83
C LEU A 13 -21.62 34.09 16.41
N SER A 14 -21.98 34.04 17.68
CA SER A 14 -22.60 35.17 18.39
C SER A 14 -21.52 36.07 19.00
N LEU A 15 -21.44 37.31 18.50
CA LEU A 15 -20.91 38.43 19.28
C LEU A 15 -21.94 38.75 20.36
N GLN A 16 -21.56 38.65 21.63
CA GLN A 16 -22.39 39.17 22.72
C GLN A 16 -22.49 40.70 22.60
N PRO A 17 -23.71 41.24 22.73
CA PRO A 17 -23.90 42.20 23.80
C PRO A 17 -25.03 41.78 24.72
N ASN A 18 -24.76 42.00 26.00
CA ASN A 18 -25.60 41.89 27.18
C ASN A 18 -27.08 42.24 26.94
N ASN A 19 -28.03 41.36 27.33
CA ASN A 19 -29.25 41.85 27.99
C ASN A 19 -30.06 40.77 28.73
N ASN A 20 -30.65 41.22 29.83
CA ASN A 20 -31.38 40.49 30.85
C ASN A 20 -32.59 39.66 30.36
N ASN A 21 -32.75 38.49 30.99
CA ASN A 21 -33.96 37.78 31.41
C ASN A 21 -35.25 37.88 30.57
N ASN A 22 -35.70 36.76 29.98
CA ASN A 22 -36.77 35.94 30.57
C ASN A 22 -37.15 34.72 29.70
N HIS A 23 -37.64 33.68 30.39
CA HIS A 23 -37.98 32.34 29.90
C HIS A 23 -39.02 32.28 28.79
N GLN A 24 -38.83 31.39 27.79
CA GLN A 24 -39.87 30.45 27.36
C GLN A 24 -39.33 29.33 26.45
N THR A 25 -39.70 28.11 26.82
CA THR A 25 -39.42 26.81 26.21
C THR A 25 -39.93 26.73 24.76
N THR A 26 -39.07 26.41 23.79
CA THR A 26 -39.50 25.99 22.43
C THR A 26 -38.64 24.86 21.88
N ILE A 27 -39.35 23.91 21.30
CA ILE A 27 -38.95 22.58 20.84
C ILE A 27 -38.01 22.69 19.62
N THR A 28 -36.82 22.08 19.69
CA THR A 28 -35.90 21.91 18.55
C THR A 28 -36.47 20.89 17.57
N MET A 29 -37.00 21.34 16.43
CA MET A 29 -37.24 20.48 15.26
C MET A 29 -35.95 20.37 14.44
N ALA A 30 -35.43 19.15 14.28
CA ALA A 30 -34.35 18.83 13.37
C ALA A 30 -34.86 18.93 11.91
N GLU A 31 -34.21 19.77 11.09
CA GLU A 31 -34.50 19.89 9.66
C GLU A 31 -34.29 18.53 8.97
N GLN A 32 -35.36 18.03 8.34
CA GLN A 32 -35.32 16.79 7.57
C GLN A 32 -34.58 17.04 6.24
N PRO A 33 -33.66 16.16 5.83
CA PRO A 33 -32.94 16.32 4.56
C PRO A 33 -33.93 16.38 3.39
N THR A 34 -33.71 17.33 2.48
CA THR A 34 -34.56 17.50 1.30
C THR A 34 -34.54 16.23 0.44
N GLN A 35 -35.64 15.94 -0.25
CA GLN A 35 -35.78 14.75 -1.12
C GLN A 35 -34.62 14.62 -2.13
N ILE A 36 -34.12 15.74 -2.65
CA ILE A 36 -32.97 15.79 -3.57
C ILE A 36 -31.70 15.32 -2.85
N HIS A 37 -31.45 15.77 -1.61
CA HIS A 37 -30.29 15.36 -0.83
C HIS A 37 -30.29 13.85 -0.58
N SER A 38 -31.44 13.30 -0.17
CA SER A 38 -31.62 11.86 0.04
C SER A 38 -31.32 11.03 -1.22
N ILE A 39 -31.76 11.50 -2.39
CA ILE A 39 -31.48 10.83 -3.67
C ILE A 39 -29.98 10.81 -3.98
N PHE A 40 -29.29 11.94 -3.82
CA PHE A 40 -27.85 12.03 -4.09
C PHE A 40 -27.00 11.32 -3.03
N GLU A 41 -27.42 11.27 -1.77
CA GLU A 41 -26.79 10.42 -0.74
C GLU A 41 -26.90 8.94 -1.10
N THR A 42 -28.07 8.51 -1.58
CA THR A 42 -28.27 7.12 -2.03
C THR A 42 -27.33 6.78 -3.19
N PHE A 43 -27.25 7.65 -4.21
CA PHE A 43 -26.33 7.44 -5.33
C PHE A 43 -24.86 7.44 -4.91
N ARG A 44 -24.47 8.34 -4.00
CA ARG A 44 -23.10 8.38 -3.45
C ARG A 44 -22.77 7.04 -2.79
N ASN A 45 -23.62 6.57 -1.90
CA ASN A 45 -23.41 5.32 -1.17
C ASN A 45 -23.31 4.11 -2.11
N GLU A 46 -24.15 4.04 -3.15
CA GLU A 46 -24.07 2.96 -4.14
C GLU A 46 -22.78 3.01 -4.97
N LEU A 47 -22.34 4.20 -5.39
CA LEU A 47 -21.11 4.40 -6.14
C LEU A 47 -19.88 4.03 -5.30
N ASP A 48 -19.84 4.46 -4.04
CA ASP A 48 -18.75 4.18 -3.12
C ASP A 48 -18.66 2.68 -2.82
N GLU A 49 -19.80 2.02 -2.55
CA GLU A 49 -19.82 0.57 -2.33
C GLU A 49 -19.35 -0.22 -3.57
N HIS A 50 -19.75 0.24 -4.77
CA HIS A 50 -19.30 -0.36 -6.02
C HIS A 50 -17.78 -0.20 -6.23
N HIS A 51 -17.22 0.98 -5.95
CA HIS A 51 -15.78 1.23 -6.03
C HIS A 51 -14.99 0.38 -5.03
N ASP A 52 -15.45 0.32 -3.79
CA ASP A 52 -14.85 -0.50 -2.73
C ASP A 52 -14.86 -1.99 -3.10
N ARG A 53 -15.98 -2.47 -3.65
CA ARG A 53 -16.10 -3.85 -4.13
C ARG A 53 -15.13 -4.13 -5.27
N ARG A 54 -14.99 -3.19 -6.22
CA ARG A 54 -14.06 -3.30 -7.35
C ARG A 54 -12.60 -3.37 -6.88
N GLU A 55 -12.18 -2.50 -5.96
CA GLU A 55 -10.81 -2.51 -5.42
C GLU A 55 -10.51 -3.82 -4.67
N ARG A 56 -11.45 -4.33 -3.86
CA ARG A 56 -11.30 -5.64 -3.20
C ARG A 56 -11.11 -6.77 -4.22
N LEU A 57 -11.88 -6.78 -5.31
CA LEU A 57 -11.75 -7.77 -6.38
C LEU A 57 -10.40 -7.68 -7.09
N ILE A 58 -9.91 -6.48 -7.37
CA ILE A 58 -8.60 -6.28 -8.00
C ILE A 58 -7.49 -6.80 -7.09
N LYS A 59 -7.55 -6.53 -5.78
CA LYS A 59 -6.59 -7.03 -4.80
C LYS A 59 -6.61 -8.56 -4.74
N ILE A 60 -7.78 -9.17 -4.56
CA ILE A 60 -7.93 -10.64 -4.51
C ILE A 60 -7.43 -11.27 -5.82
N SER A 61 -7.71 -10.68 -6.97
CA SER A 61 -7.23 -11.18 -8.27
C SER A 61 -5.69 -11.17 -8.38
N ARG A 62 -5.04 -10.11 -7.88
CA ARG A 62 -3.57 -10.03 -7.82
C ARG A 62 -2.99 -11.06 -6.85
N ASP A 63 -3.57 -11.19 -5.66
CA ASP A 63 -3.15 -12.17 -4.65
C ASP A 63 -3.30 -13.61 -5.18
N ILE A 64 -4.42 -13.92 -5.84
CA ILE A 64 -4.64 -15.21 -6.51
C ILE A 64 -3.60 -15.45 -7.60
N THR A 65 -3.28 -14.44 -8.40
CA THR A 65 -2.28 -14.56 -9.47
C THR A 65 -0.88 -14.82 -8.90
N ALA A 66 -0.49 -14.10 -7.85
CA ALA A 66 0.79 -14.29 -7.16
C ALA A 66 0.88 -15.69 -6.52
N LEU A 67 -0.17 -16.11 -5.81
CA LEU A 67 -0.27 -17.45 -5.21
C LEU A 67 -0.28 -18.57 -6.27
N SER A 68 -0.90 -18.32 -7.42
CA SER A 68 -0.95 -19.27 -8.53
C SER A 68 0.43 -19.46 -9.16
N LYS A 69 1.20 -18.37 -9.38
CA LYS A 69 2.59 -18.46 -9.82
C LYS A 69 3.45 -19.23 -8.81
N LYS A 70 3.27 -18.94 -7.52
CA LYS A 70 3.97 -19.63 -6.43
C LYS A 70 3.72 -21.14 -6.40
N MET A 71 2.45 -21.54 -6.47
CA MET A 71 2.08 -22.96 -6.47
C MET A 71 2.52 -23.65 -7.76
N TYR A 72 2.44 -22.95 -8.90
CA TYR A 72 2.87 -23.46 -10.18
C TYR A 72 4.36 -23.82 -10.18
N VAL A 73 5.22 -22.89 -9.73
CA VAL A 73 6.67 -23.13 -9.66
C VAL A 73 6.99 -24.28 -8.71
N TYR A 74 6.36 -24.33 -7.54
CA TYR A 74 6.56 -25.41 -6.58
C TYR A 74 6.21 -26.79 -7.16
N ASN A 75 5.06 -26.89 -7.82
CA ASN A 75 4.58 -28.14 -8.43
C ASN A 75 5.42 -28.58 -9.65
N LEU A 76 6.21 -27.68 -10.25
CA LEU A 76 7.08 -27.99 -11.37
C LEU A 76 8.44 -28.53 -10.96
N PHE A 77 8.88 -28.30 -9.71
CA PHE A 77 10.20 -28.74 -9.24
C PHE A 77 10.42 -30.26 -9.37
N PRO A 78 9.46 -31.16 -9.05
CA PRO A 78 9.63 -32.59 -9.27
C PRO A 78 9.94 -32.93 -10.75
N SER A 79 9.18 -32.37 -11.69
CA SER A 79 9.40 -32.58 -13.12
C SER A 79 10.74 -32.02 -13.60
N ILE A 80 11.17 -30.89 -13.03
CA ILE A 80 12.49 -30.30 -13.29
C ILE A 80 13.62 -31.23 -12.80
N LEU A 81 13.45 -31.83 -11.63
CA LEU A 81 14.44 -32.75 -11.06
C LEU A 81 14.61 -34.00 -11.92
N ASP A 82 13.51 -34.55 -12.44
CA ASP A 82 13.54 -35.68 -13.37
C ASP A 82 14.32 -35.36 -14.66
N LEU A 83 14.27 -34.12 -15.13
CA LEU A 83 14.96 -33.68 -16.36
C LEU A 83 16.44 -33.37 -16.14
N THR A 84 16.86 -33.00 -14.92
CA THR A 84 18.23 -32.53 -14.66
C THR A 84 19.19 -33.66 -14.27
N GLY A 85 18.67 -34.79 -13.80
CA GLY A 85 19.46 -35.96 -13.43
C GLY A 85 20.61 -35.63 -12.45
N PRO A 86 21.78 -36.28 -12.53
CA PRO A 86 22.89 -36.03 -11.61
C PRO A 86 23.63 -34.70 -11.87
N ASN A 87 23.43 -34.04 -13.00
CA ASN A 87 24.18 -32.83 -13.40
C ASN A 87 23.52 -31.53 -12.93
N LYS A 88 23.17 -31.46 -11.65
CA LYS A 88 22.42 -30.36 -11.02
C LYS A 88 23.02 -28.97 -11.28
N TRP A 89 24.34 -28.84 -11.14
CA TRP A 89 25.07 -27.57 -11.32
C TRP A 89 25.03 -27.03 -12.77
N ARG A 90 24.87 -27.91 -13.77
CA ARG A 90 24.86 -27.52 -15.18
C ARG A 90 23.62 -26.73 -15.56
N TYR A 91 22.50 -26.98 -14.86
CA TYR A 91 21.21 -26.35 -15.12
C TYR A 91 20.88 -25.22 -14.13
N GLN A 92 21.79 -24.90 -13.20
CA GLN A 92 21.56 -23.87 -12.17
C GLN A 92 21.11 -22.55 -12.77
N ARG A 93 21.72 -22.12 -13.88
CA ARG A 93 21.39 -20.86 -14.54
C ARG A 93 19.96 -20.85 -15.11
N GLN A 94 19.51 -21.99 -15.63
CA GLN A 94 18.16 -22.16 -16.16
C GLN A 94 17.12 -22.22 -15.04
N LEU A 95 17.48 -22.75 -13.87
CA LEU A 95 16.61 -22.85 -12.70
C LEU A 95 16.59 -21.58 -11.85
N SER A 96 17.63 -20.78 -11.91
CA SER A 96 17.81 -19.57 -11.08
C SER A 96 16.59 -18.65 -11.10
N GLY A 97 16.00 -18.40 -12.27
CA GLY A 97 14.78 -17.58 -12.37
C GLY A 97 13.58 -18.18 -11.63
N ALA A 98 13.33 -19.48 -11.77
CA ALA A 98 12.25 -20.16 -11.05
C ALA A 98 12.50 -20.19 -9.54
N ILE A 99 13.76 -20.38 -9.12
CA ILE A 99 14.15 -20.34 -7.71
C ILE A 99 13.92 -18.93 -7.14
N GLN A 100 14.30 -17.87 -7.86
CA GLN A 100 14.07 -16.48 -7.46
C GLN A 100 12.58 -16.18 -7.28
N GLU A 101 11.73 -16.56 -8.24
CA GLU A 101 10.27 -16.39 -8.16
C GLU A 101 9.67 -17.14 -6.95
N TYR A 102 10.17 -18.37 -6.69
CA TYR A 102 9.76 -19.13 -5.51
C TYR A 102 10.16 -18.42 -4.21
N ILE A 103 11.38 -17.88 -4.13
CA ILE A 103 11.89 -17.17 -2.96
C ILE A 103 11.10 -15.89 -2.71
N GLU A 104 10.85 -15.09 -3.75
CA GLU A 104 10.00 -13.90 -3.69
C GLU A 104 8.66 -14.26 -3.04
N ALA A 105 7.99 -15.27 -3.59
CA ALA A 105 6.64 -15.61 -3.18
C ALA A 105 6.59 -16.29 -1.79
N LEU A 106 7.58 -17.11 -1.44
CA LEU A 106 7.72 -17.69 -0.11
C LEU A 106 7.97 -16.61 0.95
N SER A 107 8.89 -15.70 0.66
CA SER A 107 9.26 -14.58 1.54
C SER A 107 8.10 -13.64 1.75
N PHE A 108 7.35 -13.30 0.69
CA PHE A 108 6.20 -12.41 0.81
C PHE A 108 5.10 -13.01 1.68
N HIS A 109 4.77 -14.30 1.49
CA HIS A 109 3.80 -14.98 2.33
C HIS A 109 4.23 -15.06 3.80
N HIS A 110 5.50 -15.38 4.04
CA HIS A 110 6.05 -15.41 5.39
C HIS A 110 5.92 -14.02 6.04
N TYR A 111 6.33 -12.97 5.33
CA TYR A 111 6.20 -11.59 5.78
C TYR A 111 4.75 -11.18 6.11
N LEU A 112 3.78 -11.55 5.27
CA LEU A 112 2.37 -11.27 5.54
C LEU A 112 1.83 -12.00 6.80
N THR A 113 2.43 -13.13 7.16
CA THR A 113 1.95 -13.98 8.27
C THR A 113 2.67 -13.69 9.59
N SER A 114 3.98 -13.43 9.54
CA SER A 114 4.84 -13.27 10.72
C SER A 114 5.44 -11.88 10.87
N GLN A 115 5.32 -11.00 9.86
CA GLN A 115 5.99 -9.68 9.81
C GLN A 115 7.51 -9.79 10.00
N THR A 116 8.09 -10.87 9.50
CA THR A 116 9.54 -11.12 9.49
C THR A 116 9.98 -11.58 8.11
N LEU A 117 11.27 -11.52 7.83
CA LEU A 117 11.83 -12.07 6.61
C LEU A 117 12.24 -13.53 6.82
N ILE A 118 11.87 -14.41 5.90
CA ILE A 118 12.31 -15.82 5.93
C ILE A 118 13.80 -15.89 5.60
N THR A 119 14.55 -16.69 6.34
CA THR A 119 15.99 -16.84 6.17
C THR A 119 16.35 -17.84 5.05
N LEU A 120 17.54 -17.72 4.47
CA LEU A 120 18.03 -18.68 3.47
C LEU A 120 18.03 -20.15 3.95
N PRO A 121 18.46 -20.48 5.18
CA PRO A 121 18.33 -21.85 5.68
C PRO A 121 16.88 -22.34 5.69
N GLU A 122 15.94 -21.51 6.13
CA GLU A 122 14.51 -21.88 6.14
C GLU A 122 13.99 -22.10 4.72
N VAL A 123 14.33 -21.23 3.76
CA VAL A 123 13.98 -21.42 2.34
C VAL A 123 14.47 -22.78 1.82
N ARG A 124 15.72 -23.14 2.11
CA ARG A 124 16.30 -24.43 1.70
C ARG A 124 15.55 -25.63 2.29
N THR A 125 14.98 -25.52 3.49
CA THR A 125 14.15 -26.60 4.06
C THR A 125 12.80 -26.78 3.38
N LYS A 126 12.33 -25.77 2.64
CA LYS A 126 11.03 -25.81 1.94
C LYS A 126 11.11 -26.33 0.52
N LEU A 127 12.32 -26.53 0.01
CA LEU A 127 12.57 -27.10 -1.32
C LEU A 127 13.16 -28.50 -1.20
N PRO A 128 12.98 -29.35 -2.22
CA PRO A 128 13.68 -30.63 -2.29
C PRO A 128 15.19 -30.41 -2.17
N ALA A 129 15.90 -31.32 -1.46
CA ALA A 129 17.34 -31.21 -1.21
C ALA A 129 18.17 -31.20 -2.51
N GLU A 130 17.57 -31.64 -3.61
CA GLU A 130 18.16 -31.66 -4.94
C GLU A 130 18.17 -30.28 -5.61
N ILE A 131 17.32 -29.35 -5.20
CA ILE A 131 17.29 -27.98 -5.71
C ILE A 131 18.34 -27.15 -4.95
N LEU A 132 19.41 -26.79 -5.65
CA LEU A 132 20.45 -25.93 -5.09
C LEU A 132 19.96 -24.48 -5.05
N VAL A 133 19.69 -23.96 -3.86
CA VAL A 133 19.39 -22.53 -3.64
C VAL A 133 20.68 -21.81 -3.25
N THR A 134 21.17 -20.93 -4.12
CA THR A 134 22.37 -20.14 -3.84
C THR A 134 22.03 -18.85 -3.08
N GLU A 135 23.05 -18.21 -2.51
CA GLU A 135 22.92 -16.88 -1.89
C GLU A 135 22.53 -15.83 -2.93
N GLU A 136 23.01 -15.98 -4.17
CA GLU A 136 22.66 -15.12 -5.30
C GLU A 136 21.17 -15.24 -5.65
N ASP A 137 20.63 -16.46 -5.75
CA ASP A 137 19.19 -16.67 -6.00
C ASP A 137 18.34 -16.04 -4.89
N TYR A 138 18.78 -16.18 -3.64
CA TYR A 138 18.08 -15.62 -2.49
C TYR A 138 18.07 -14.10 -2.50
N LEU A 139 19.23 -13.47 -2.67
CA LEU A 139 19.31 -12.01 -2.74
C LEU A 139 18.51 -11.44 -3.91
N LEU A 140 18.58 -12.06 -5.09
CA LEU A 140 17.82 -11.61 -6.26
C LEU A 140 16.30 -11.77 -6.06
N GLY A 141 15.85 -12.88 -5.46
CA GLY A 141 14.45 -13.05 -5.08
C GLY A 141 13.98 -12.04 -4.04
N LEU A 142 14.85 -11.64 -3.10
CA LEU A 142 14.54 -10.58 -2.14
C LEU A 142 14.49 -9.18 -2.78
N PHE A 143 15.29 -8.91 -3.82
CA PHE A 143 15.13 -7.68 -4.59
C PHE A 143 13.75 -7.62 -5.25
N ASP A 144 13.29 -8.71 -5.85
CA ASP A 144 11.96 -8.76 -6.47
C ASP A 144 10.84 -8.66 -5.44
N LEU A 145 11.01 -9.25 -4.25
CA LEU A 145 10.10 -9.11 -3.11
C LEU A 145 9.80 -7.63 -2.78
N THR A 146 10.81 -6.74 -2.84
CA THR A 146 10.58 -5.31 -2.54
C THR A 146 9.56 -4.68 -3.49
N GLY A 147 9.50 -5.15 -4.74
CA GLY A 147 8.52 -4.74 -5.72
C GLY A 147 7.10 -5.21 -5.37
N GLU A 148 6.96 -6.45 -4.90
CA GLU A 148 5.66 -7.00 -4.49
C GLU A 148 5.15 -6.37 -3.19
N MET A 149 6.05 -6.15 -2.21
CA MET A 149 5.75 -5.38 -1.00
C MET A 149 5.29 -3.96 -1.33
N MET A 150 5.92 -3.30 -2.32
CA MET A 150 5.48 -2.00 -2.80
C MET A 150 4.08 -2.05 -3.42
N ARG A 151 3.80 -3.03 -4.28
CA ARG A 151 2.47 -3.19 -4.89
C ARG A 151 1.40 -3.38 -3.83
N PHE A 152 1.68 -4.21 -2.83
CA PHE A 152 0.80 -4.44 -1.70
C PHE A 152 0.58 -3.16 -0.89
N ALA A 153 1.66 -2.47 -0.52
CA ALA A 153 1.60 -1.21 0.22
C ALA A 153 0.77 -0.17 -0.52
N VAL A 154 1.12 0.16 -1.77
CA VAL A 154 0.42 1.18 -2.56
C VAL A 154 -1.07 0.82 -2.74
N THR A 155 -1.40 -0.45 -2.99
CA THR A 155 -2.79 -0.91 -3.13
C THR A 155 -3.56 -0.81 -1.81
N ALA A 156 -2.93 -1.17 -0.69
CA ALA A 156 -3.55 -1.05 0.63
C ALA A 156 -3.75 0.43 1.03
N LEU A 157 -2.79 1.28 0.68
CA LEU A 157 -2.85 2.73 0.90
C LEU A 157 -3.93 3.40 0.07
N SER A 158 -4.10 3.01 -1.20
CA SER A 158 -5.15 3.54 -2.08
C SER A 158 -6.56 3.08 -1.69
N ALA A 159 -6.72 1.83 -1.23
CA ALA A 159 -8.01 1.34 -0.75
C ALA A 159 -8.42 1.98 0.59
N GLY A 160 -7.47 2.25 1.48
CA GLY A 160 -7.72 2.89 2.78
C GLY A 160 -8.15 4.35 2.69
N SER A 161 -7.84 5.05 1.59
CA SER A 161 -8.29 6.44 1.39
C SER A 161 -9.78 6.58 1.01
N VAL A 162 -10.46 5.49 0.66
CA VAL A 162 -11.86 5.52 0.19
C VAL A 162 -12.84 5.11 1.30
N ALA A 163 -12.42 4.28 2.25
CA ALA A 163 -13.34 3.54 3.12
C ALA A 163 -13.64 4.17 4.51
N SER A 164 -13.20 5.40 4.82
CA SER A 164 -13.53 5.98 6.14
C SER A 164 -13.24 7.48 6.27
N GLU A 165 -14.29 8.32 6.22
CA GLU A 165 -14.23 9.73 6.64
C GLU A 165 -14.15 9.90 8.19
N GLU A 166 -14.35 8.83 8.98
CA GLU A 166 -14.41 8.91 10.46
C GLU A 166 -13.29 8.18 11.23
N LYS A 167 -12.33 7.53 10.56
CA LYS A 167 -11.28 6.75 11.26
C LYS A 167 -9.92 7.46 11.22
N LYS A 168 -9.46 7.90 12.39
CA LYS A 168 -8.11 8.43 12.74
C LYS A 168 -7.17 8.63 11.54
N MET A 169 -6.90 9.90 11.19
CA MET A 169 -5.78 10.34 10.35
C MET A 169 -4.48 9.60 10.73
N GLY A 170 -4.04 8.66 9.89
CA GLY A 170 -2.83 7.89 10.09
C GLY A 170 -2.85 6.56 9.31
N LEU A 171 -1.67 6.04 9.01
CA LEU A 171 -1.52 4.70 8.45
C LEU A 171 -1.88 3.64 9.51
N SER A 172 -2.51 2.53 9.09
CA SER A 172 -2.68 1.35 9.94
C SER A 172 -1.32 0.85 10.45
N ARG A 173 -1.28 0.13 11.57
CA ARG A 173 -0.03 -0.40 12.15
C ARG A 173 0.74 -1.25 11.13
N GLU A 174 0.02 -2.03 10.33
CA GLU A 174 0.57 -2.90 9.27
C GLU A 174 1.09 -2.07 8.09
N GLN A 175 0.43 -0.96 7.73
CA GLN A 175 0.85 -0.04 6.67
C GLN A 175 2.07 0.80 7.10
N ASN A 176 2.17 1.17 8.37
CA ASN A 176 3.38 1.80 8.91
C ASN A 176 4.54 0.80 8.97
N GLY A 177 4.28 -0.45 9.36
CA GLY A 177 5.28 -1.52 9.38
C GLY A 177 5.94 -1.71 8.01
N ILE A 178 5.13 -1.87 6.95
CA ILE A 178 5.68 -2.14 5.61
C ILE A 178 6.54 -0.99 5.04
N VAL A 179 6.22 0.27 5.36
CA VAL A 179 7.04 1.41 4.93
C VAL A 179 8.39 1.39 5.66
N VAL A 180 8.39 1.12 6.96
CA VAL A 180 9.61 1.03 7.78
C VAL A 180 10.48 -0.13 7.31
N ASP A 181 9.90 -1.31 7.13
CA ASP A 181 10.62 -2.51 6.73
C ASP A 181 11.23 -2.36 5.33
N LEU A 182 10.52 -1.75 4.38
CA LEU A 182 11.07 -1.46 3.04
C LEU A 182 12.26 -0.49 3.09
N ARG A 183 12.23 0.51 3.98
CA ARG A 183 13.35 1.45 4.18
C ARG A 183 14.55 0.76 4.81
N GLU A 184 14.31 -0.13 5.76
CA GLU A 184 15.35 -0.96 6.37
C GLU A 184 15.99 -1.89 5.34
N MET A 185 15.17 -2.62 4.56
CA MET A 185 15.66 -3.47 3.48
C MET A 185 16.51 -2.68 2.47
N ARG A 186 16.06 -1.49 2.07
CA ARG A 186 16.85 -0.60 1.20
C ARG A 186 18.21 -0.26 1.81
N SER A 187 18.22 0.17 3.07
CA SER A 187 19.47 0.51 3.77
C SER A 187 20.43 -0.67 3.82
N LEU A 188 19.93 -1.88 4.06
CA LEU A 188 20.73 -3.11 4.10
C LEU A 188 21.25 -3.50 2.72
N PHE A 189 20.44 -3.38 1.67
CA PHE A 189 20.87 -3.63 0.29
C PHE A 189 21.93 -2.64 -0.18
N GLU A 190 21.76 -1.36 0.10
CA GLU A 190 22.75 -0.32 -0.24
C GLU A 190 24.07 -0.51 0.53
N GLY A 191 24.01 -1.16 1.71
CA GLY A 191 25.18 -1.54 2.49
C GLY A 191 25.92 -2.80 2.01
N LEU A 192 25.40 -3.52 1.01
CA LEU A 192 26.04 -4.74 0.51
C LEU A 192 27.33 -4.42 -0.26
N SER A 193 28.46 -4.88 0.26
CA SER A 193 29.74 -4.85 -0.44
C SER A 193 29.95 -6.13 -1.25
N VAL A 194 29.63 -6.11 -2.54
CA VAL A 194 29.83 -7.25 -3.44
C VAL A 194 31.16 -7.12 -4.19
N SER A 195 31.97 -8.18 -4.17
CA SER A 195 33.25 -8.23 -4.89
C SER A 195 33.05 -8.08 -6.40
N ARG A 196 33.89 -7.27 -7.06
CA ARG A 196 33.83 -6.98 -8.52
C ARG A 196 33.83 -8.22 -9.44
N ARG A 197 34.26 -9.37 -8.93
CA ARG A 197 34.32 -10.64 -9.68
C ARG A 197 33.11 -11.55 -9.45
N HIS A 198 32.18 -11.17 -8.57
CA HIS A 198 30.98 -11.95 -8.31
C HIS A 198 29.97 -11.79 -9.43
N ASN A 199 29.30 -12.89 -9.81
CA ASN A 199 28.34 -12.89 -10.93
C ASN A 199 27.14 -11.95 -10.69
N LEU A 200 26.65 -11.92 -9.46
CA LEU A 200 25.58 -11.03 -8.96
C LEU A 200 25.72 -9.56 -9.40
N ILE A 201 26.94 -9.03 -9.58
CA ILE A 201 27.16 -7.61 -9.93
C ILE A 201 26.45 -7.18 -11.22
N LYS A 202 26.29 -8.10 -12.16
CA LYS A 202 25.67 -7.79 -13.45
C LYS A 202 24.21 -7.37 -13.29
N ASP A 203 23.50 -8.03 -12.37
CA ASP A 203 22.07 -7.81 -12.14
C ASP A 203 21.82 -6.85 -10.97
N LEU A 204 22.76 -6.79 -10.02
CA LEU A 204 22.64 -5.99 -8.80
C LEU A 204 22.38 -4.52 -9.07
N GLY A 205 23.07 -3.91 -10.05
CA GLY A 205 22.90 -2.47 -10.33
C GLY A 205 21.46 -2.13 -10.73
N LYS A 206 20.90 -2.90 -11.67
CA LYS A 206 19.51 -2.71 -12.12
C LYS A 206 18.50 -3.06 -11.03
N LYS A 207 18.74 -4.13 -10.26
CA LYS A 207 17.87 -4.53 -9.15
C LYS A 207 17.86 -3.48 -8.03
N MET A 208 19.00 -2.86 -7.75
CA MET A 208 19.13 -1.75 -6.80
C MET A 208 18.29 -0.55 -7.24
N GLU A 209 18.41 -0.13 -8.50
CA GLU A 209 17.64 0.98 -9.07
C GLU A 209 16.13 0.73 -8.97
N VAL A 210 15.68 -0.48 -9.35
CA VAL A 210 14.26 -0.87 -9.27
C VAL A 210 13.75 -0.90 -7.83
N MET A 211 14.56 -1.40 -6.89
CA MET A 211 14.23 -1.43 -5.47
C MET A 211 14.12 -0.02 -4.88
N GLN A 212 15.09 0.86 -5.17
CA GLN A 212 15.06 2.27 -4.76
C GLN A 212 13.77 2.95 -5.24
N GLY A 213 13.45 2.81 -6.53
CA GLY A 213 12.22 3.35 -7.09
C GLY A 213 10.95 2.70 -6.52
N SER A 214 11.01 1.49 -5.99
CA SER A 214 9.89 0.84 -5.31
C SER A 214 9.68 1.43 -3.91
N VAL A 215 10.75 1.62 -3.14
CA VAL A 215 10.69 2.27 -1.82
C VAL A 215 10.19 3.70 -1.93
N GLU A 216 10.72 4.49 -2.88
CA GLU A 216 10.29 5.87 -3.11
C GLU A 216 8.79 5.98 -3.41
N LYS A 217 8.23 5.03 -4.18
CA LYS A 217 6.79 5.01 -4.47
C LYS A 217 5.95 4.79 -3.22
N VAL A 218 6.40 3.90 -2.34
CA VAL A 218 5.72 3.62 -1.07
C VAL A 218 5.82 4.82 -0.13
N GLU A 219 7.02 5.40 0.01
CA GLU A 219 7.23 6.61 0.82
C GLU A 219 6.37 7.77 0.32
N ARG A 220 6.28 7.98 -1.00
CA ARG A 220 5.45 9.03 -1.60
C ARG A 220 3.96 8.79 -1.38
N ALA A 221 3.50 7.53 -1.46
CA ALA A 221 2.12 7.19 -1.17
C ALA A 221 1.78 7.42 0.32
N ALA A 222 2.67 6.99 1.23
CA ALA A 222 2.55 7.21 2.67
C ALA A 222 2.54 8.71 3.03
N TYR A 223 3.47 9.49 2.45
CA TYR A 223 3.52 10.95 2.62
C TYR A 223 2.23 11.62 2.15
N GLY A 224 1.71 11.19 0.99
CA GLY A 224 0.44 11.70 0.46
C GLY A 224 -0.71 11.57 1.45
N ILE A 225 -0.80 10.43 2.16
CA ILE A 225 -1.85 10.20 3.16
C ILE A 225 -1.59 10.99 4.44
N LEU A 226 -0.37 10.97 4.96
CA LEU A 226 -0.04 11.61 6.24
C LEU A 226 -0.11 13.14 6.17
N VAL A 227 0.40 13.73 5.09
CA VAL A 227 0.49 15.19 4.92
C VAL A 227 -0.75 15.76 4.25
N ARG A 228 -1.27 15.19 3.14
CA ARG A 228 -2.52 15.75 2.57
C ARG A 228 -3.74 15.47 3.44
N GLY A 229 -3.75 14.35 4.17
CA GLY A 229 -4.79 14.08 5.15
C GLY A 229 -4.76 15.05 6.33
N SER A 230 -3.63 15.73 6.59
CA SER A 230 -3.53 16.80 7.58
C SER A 230 -3.73 18.20 7.00
N GLU A 231 -3.46 18.42 5.70
CA GLU A 231 -3.71 19.68 4.99
C GLU A 231 -5.18 19.89 4.59
N ARG A 232 -5.93 18.81 4.36
CA ARG A 232 -7.35 18.83 3.98
C ARG A 232 -8.21 18.17 5.06
N PRO A 233 -8.59 18.90 6.12
CA PRO A 233 -9.50 18.36 7.14
C PRO A 233 -10.85 17.98 6.51
N ALA A 234 -11.62 17.13 7.19
CA ALA A 234 -12.96 16.74 6.77
C ALA A 234 -13.81 18.00 6.47
N GLY A 235 -14.33 18.09 5.24
CA GLY A 235 -15.08 19.27 4.76
C GLY A 235 -14.24 20.38 4.10
N TRP A 236 -12.95 20.18 3.83
CA TRP A 236 -12.13 21.15 3.10
C TRP A 236 -12.62 21.29 1.65
N MET A 237 -13.20 22.45 1.32
CA MET A 237 -13.43 22.85 -0.07
C MET A 237 -12.34 23.84 -0.52
N PRO A 238 -11.83 23.73 -1.76
CA PRO A 238 -10.99 24.77 -2.34
C PRO A 238 -11.73 26.11 -2.30
N ASP A 239 -11.04 27.14 -1.83
CA ASP A 239 -11.59 28.48 -1.85
C ASP A 239 -11.77 28.94 -3.31
N LEU A 240 -13.01 28.91 -3.79
CA LEU A 240 -13.39 29.38 -5.12
C LEU A 240 -13.49 30.92 -5.17
N SER A 241 -13.15 31.65 -4.10
CA SER A 241 -13.27 33.11 -4.05
C SER A 241 -12.06 33.90 -4.58
N GLY A 242 -11.03 33.22 -5.11
CA GLY A 242 -9.86 33.89 -5.69
C GLY A 242 -9.89 33.98 -7.22
N GLY A 243 -10.68 34.89 -7.79
CA GLY A 243 -10.71 35.06 -9.25
C GLY A 243 -11.58 36.21 -9.75
N GLY A 244 -11.54 37.36 -9.08
CA GLY A 244 -12.27 38.54 -9.52
C GLY A 244 -11.85 39.75 -8.70
N ASP A 245 -10.65 40.26 -8.97
CA ASP A 245 -10.37 41.66 -8.69
C ASP A 245 -9.94 42.32 -9.99
N GLU A 246 -10.92 42.99 -10.60
CA GLU A 246 -10.71 44.03 -11.59
C GLU A 246 -10.11 45.25 -10.89
N GLY A 247 -9.04 45.82 -11.44
CA GLY A 247 -8.63 47.19 -11.11
C GLY A 247 -7.14 47.46 -11.25
N TYR A 248 -6.69 47.74 -12.47
CA TYR A 248 -6.35 49.10 -12.94
C TYR A 248 -6.15 49.09 -14.46
#